data_AF-A0A365NZ95-F1
#
_entry.id   AF-A0A365NZ95-F1
#
_cell.length_a   1.000
_cell.length_b   1.000
_cell.length_c   1.000
_cell.angle_alpha   90.00
_cell.angle_beta   90.00
_cell.angle_gamma   90.00
#
_symmetry.space_group_name_H-M   'P 1'
#
loop_
_entity.id
_entity.type
_entity.pdbx_description
1 polymer ?
#
loop_
_entity_poly.entity_id
_entity_poly.type
_entity_poly.pdbx_seq_one_letter_code
_entity_poly.pdbx_strand_id
1 'polypeptide(L)'
;MKLKILKSLLFCFFIIITSCSSDDSSNNSNQTISLKINGQTVTANVTQAYMNRAESIDRQTLFIEAENNQYKFNLKLIDNYNTNNSNMLTGDYNFENINTSTDYSEFFIYQKISGQFQLYHFPESSAYNVSFCNNNKISATFTAYLESIEGEDITVDGVLVPFIIEITDGQFTNISYTVNEL
;
A
#
# COMPACT_ATOMS: atom_id res chain seq x y z
N MET A 1 23.64 -58.90 -8.58
CA MET A 1 24.82 -58.06 -8.28
C MET A 1 25.62 -57.80 -9.56
N LYS A 2 25.46 -56.61 -10.15
CA LYS A 2 26.48 -55.76 -10.79
C LYS A 2 25.78 -54.73 -11.69
N LEU A 3 25.69 -53.53 -11.14
CA LEU A 3 25.38 -52.27 -11.79
C LEU A 3 26.41 -52.01 -12.90
N LYS A 4 25.97 -51.64 -14.11
CA LYS A 4 26.83 -51.04 -15.14
C LYS A 4 26.25 -49.68 -15.52
N ILE A 5 27.12 -48.69 -15.40
CA ILE A 5 26.90 -47.25 -15.52
C ILE A 5 27.12 -46.81 -16.98
N LEU A 6 26.42 -45.72 -17.34
CA LEU A 6 26.69 -44.73 -18.41
C LEU A 6 26.39 -45.08 -19.87
N LYS A 7 25.47 -44.31 -20.48
CA LYS A 7 25.75 -43.26 -21.50
C LYS A 7 24.62 -42.21 -21.41
N SER A 8 24.85 -41.07 -20.77
CA SER A 8 25.17 -39.79 -21.44
C SER A 8 24.26 -39.45 -22.62
N LEU A 9 23.18 -38.71 -22.35
CA LEU A 9 22.62 -37.76 -23.32
C LEU A 9 22.00 -36.58 -22.53
N LEU A 10 22.86 -35.66 -22.12
CA LEU A 10 22.45 -34.38 -21.55
C LEU A 10 22.04 -33.47 -22.72
N PHE A 11 20.74 -33.27 -22.89
CA PHE A 11 20.17 -32.41 -23.91
C PHE A 11 20.16 -30.98 -23.35
N CYS A 12 21.21 -30.20 -23.62
CA CYS A 12 21.25 -28.78 -23.26
C CYS A 12 20.38 -27.99 -24.25
N PHE A 13 19.15 -27.66 -23.86
CA PHE A 13 18.39 -26.59 -24.49
C PHE A 13 18.99 -25.24 -24.04
N PHE A 14 19.73 -24.57 -24.93
CA PHE A 14 20.07 -23.17 -24.76
C PHE A 14 18.83 -22.34 -25.11
N ILE A 15 18.09 -21.89 -24.11
CA ILE A 15 17.15 -20.78 -24.29
C ILE A 15 17.96 -19.51 -24.04
N ILE A 16 18.31 -18.82 -25.12
CA ILE A 16 18.81 -17.43 -25.05
C ILE A 16 17.58 -16.57 -24.75
N ILE A 17 17.33 -16.31 -23.48
CA ILE A 17 16.44 -15.23 -23.08
C ILE A 17 17.26 -13.95 -23.28
N THR A 18 16.98 -13.22 -24.36
CA THR A 18 17.36 -11.81 -24.45
C THR A 18 16.69 -11.09 -23.30
N SER A 19 17.45 -10.79 -22.24
CA SER A 19 17.02 -9.83 -21.23
C SER A 19 16.94 -8.47 -21.91
N CYS A 20 15.73 -8.11 -22.32
CA CYS A 20 15.39 -6.72 -22.58
C CYS A 20 15.53 -6.03 -21.22
N SER A 21 16.68 -5.37 -21.04
CA SER A 21 16.94 -4.44 -19.94
C SER A 21 15.86 -3.37 -20.01
N SER A 22 14.83 -3.49 -19.18
CA SER A 22 13.88 -2.42 -19.00
C SER A 22 14.59 -1.29 -18.26
N ASP A 23 14.69 -0.17 -18.95
CA ASP A 23 15.08 1.14 -18.44
C ASP A 23 14.31 1.52 -17.17
N ASP A 24 15.03 2.26 -16.31
CA ASP A 24 14.55 3.12 -15.23
C ASP A 24 13.73 2.51 -14.09
N SER A 25 14.39 1.79 -13.18
CA SER A 25 13.96 1.75 -11.78
C SER A 25 14.45 2.99 -11.04
N SER A 26 13.68 4.07 -11.11
CA SER A 26 13.90 5.22 -10.22
C SER A 26 13.78 4.76 -8.75
N ASN A 27 14.78 5.12 -7.95
CA ASN A 27 14.96 4.76 -6.55
C ASN A 27 13.73 5.05 -5.67
N ASN A 28 13.03 4.00 -5.21
CA ASN A 28 12.03 4.11 -4.13
C ASN A 28 12.64 3.97 -2.72
N SER A 29 13.96 3.88 -2.58
CA SER A 29 14.60 3.40 -1.34
C SER A 29 14.63 4.35 -0.13
N ASN A 30 14.10 5.59 -0.22
CA ASN A 30 14.17 6.57 0.88
C ASN A 30 12.85 7.29 1.19
N GLN A 31 11.72 6.84 0.63
CA GLN A 31 10.43 7.47 0.86
C GLN A 31 9.73 6.81 2.05
N THR A 32 9.16 7.60 2.95
CA THR A 32 8.57 7.09 4.19
C THR A 32 7.20 7.70 4.45
N ILE A 33 6.40 6.95 5.21
CA ILE A 33 5.22 7.46 5.89
C ILE A 33 5.52 7.53 7.39
N SER A 34 4.98 8.54 8.07
CA SER A 34 5.08 8.69 9.52
C SER A 34 3.68 8.77 10.10
N LEU A 35 3.42 8.08 11.19
CA LEU A 35 2.12 8.09 11.85
C LEU A 35 2.23 7.87 13.37
N LYS A 36 1.22 8.29 14.12
CA LYS A 36 1.07 7.94 15.55
C LYS A 36 0.00 6.88 15.73
N ILE A 37 0.37 5.67 16.12
CA ILE A 37 -0.53 4.54 16.43
C ILE A 37 -0.72 4.48 17.93
N ASN A 38 -1.94 4.69 18.43
CA ASN A 38 -2.26 4.65 19.87
C ASN A 38 -1.26 5.51 20.70
N GLY A 39 -0.89 6.68 20.18
CA GLY A 39 0.07 7.61 20.78
C GLY A 39 1.56 7.33 20.52
N GLN A 40 1.91 6.18 19.93
CA GLN A 40 3.30 5.82 19.61
C GLN A 40 3.66 6.22 18.19
N THR A 41 4.79 6.92 18.02
CA THR A 41 5.28 7.30 16.69
C THR A 41 5.86 6.10 15.96
N VAL A 42 5.41 5.88 14.74
CA VAL A 42 5.81 4.80 13.85
C VAL A 42 6.22 5.42 12.51
N THR A 43 7.28 4.87 11.92
CA THR A 43 7.73 5.21 10.57
C THR A 43 7.85 3.94 9.76
N ALA A 44 7.46 4.00 8.49
CA ALA A 44 7.55 2.88 7.55
C ALA A 44 8.05 3.36 6.19
N ASN A 45 8.80 2.49 5.51
CA ASN A 45 9.33 2.75 4.19
C ASN A 45 8.28 2.41 3.14
N VAL A 46 8.08 3.29 2.17
CA VAL A 46 7.20 3.02 1.03
C VAL A 46 7.80 1.90 0.20
N THR A 47 7.06 0.82 0.03
CA THR A 47 7.44 -0.35 -0.76
C THR A 47 6.86 -0.27 -2.17
N GLN A 48 5.69 0.36 -2.31
CA GLN A 48 4.99 0.50 -3.58
C GLN A 48 4.11 1.74 -3.58
N ALA A 49 4.04 2.44 -4.71
CA ALA A 49 3.05 3.49 -4.93
C ALA A 49 2.68 3.58 -6.42
N TYR A 50 1.40 3.51 -6.73
CA TYR A 50 0.88 3.62 -8.11
C TYR A 50 -0.53 4.19 -8.12
N MET A 51 -0.90 4.78 -9.26
CA MET A 51 -2.24 5.23 -9.58
C MET A 51 -2.75 4.43 -10.76
N ASN A 52 -3.91 3.80 -10.61
CA ASN A 52 -4.64 3.20 -11.71
C ASN A 52 -5.75 4.15 -12.15
N ARG A 53 -5.89 4.36 -13.46
CA ARG A 53 -6.89 5.24 -14.06
C ARG A 53 -7.70 4.43 -15.06
N ALA A 54 -9.03 4.46 -14.93
CA ALA A 54 -9.94 3.67 -15.74
C ALA A 54 -11.13 4.54 -16.20
N GLU A 55 -11.08 5.00 -17.45
CA GLU A 55 -12.13 5.83 -18.05
C GLU A 55 -13.46 5.07 -18.11
N SER A 56 -13.42 3.76 -18.37
CA SER A 56 -14.60 2.90 -18.53
C SER A 56 -15.52 2.85 -17.31
N ILE A 57 -15.00 3.17 -16.12
CA ILE A 57 -15.75 3.21 -14.86
C ILE A 57 -15.67 4.58 -14.18
N ASP A 58 -15.23 5.61 -14.91
CA ASP A 58 -15.02 6.98 -14.42
C ASP A 58 -14.29 7.04 -13.07
N ARG A 59 -13.17 6.31 -12.97
CA ARG A 59 -12.44 6.20 -11.70
C ARG A 59 -10.93 6.29 -11.87
N GLN A 60 -10.29 6.90 -10.90
CA GLN A 60 -8.87 6.70 -10.64
C GLN A 60 -8.65 6.32 -9.16
N THR A 61 -7.58 5.60 -8.90
CA THR A 61 -7.29 5.03 -7.58
C THR A 61 -5.80 5.08 -7.35
N LEU A 62 -5.39 5.86 -6.37
CA LEU A 62 -4.02 5.86 -5.88
C LEU A 62 -3.89 4.85 -4.74
N PHE A 63 -2.85 4.04 -4.81
CA PHE A 63 -2.46 3.09 -3.78
C PHE A 63 -1.03 3.37 -3.33
N ILE A 64 -0.81 3.36 -2.01
CA ILE A 64 0.52 3.43 -1.38
C ILE A 64 0.62 2.28 -0.37
N GLU A 65 1.64 1.44 -0.53
CA GLU A 65 2.05 0.46 0.48
C GLU A 65 3.32 0.96 1.18
N ALA A 66 3.34 0.84 2.50
CA ALA A 66 4.54 1.06 3.30
C ALA A 66 4.71 -0.02 4.36
N GLU A 67 5.95 -0.34 4.71
CA GLU A 67 6.26 -1.40 5.66
C GLU A 67 7.40 -1.01 6.61
N ASN A 68 7.33 -1.53 7.85
CA ASN A 68 8.46 -1.64 8.75
C ASN A 68 8.54 -3.05 9.36
N ASN A 69 9.37 -3.23 10.39
CA ASN A 69 9.55 -4.52 11.03
C ASN A 69 8.30 -5.07 11.75
N GLN A 70 7.32 -4.22 12.07
CA GLN A 70 6.12 -4.57 12.84
C GLN A 70 4.82 -4.47 12.05
N TYR A 71 4.75 -3.57 11.07
CA TYR A 71 3.51 -3.22 10.39
C TYR A 71 3.69 -3.09 8.89
N LYS A 72 2.65 -3.44 8.16
CA LYS A 72 2.43 -3.07 6.77
C LYS A 72 1.17 -2.21 6.68
N PHE A 73 1.23 -1.14 5.91
CA PHE A 73 0.19 -0.14 5.76
C PHE A 73 -0.24 -0.06 4.30
N ASN A 74 -1.53 -0.11 4.06
CA ASN A 74 -2.13 0.09 2.75
C ASN A 74 -3.02 1.33 2.79
N LEU A 75 -2.61 2.37 2.07
CA LEU A 75 -3.30 3.63 1.96
C LEU A 75 -3.91 3.72 0.57
N LYS A 76 -5.17 4.14 0.48
CA LYS A 76 -5.86 4.24 -0.79
C LYS A 76 -6.70 5.51 -0.85
N LEU A 77 -6.63 6.19 -2.00
CA LEU A 77 -7.44 7.35 -2.32
C LEU A 77 -8.15 7.08 -3.66
N ILE A 78 -9.43 7.43 -3.74
CA ILE A 78 -10.27 7.21 -4.91
C ILE A 78 -11.01 8.52 -5.22
N ASP A 79 -10.92 8.95 -6.47
CA ASP A 79 -11.74 10.01 -7.04
C ASP A 79 -12.13 9.67 -8.50
N ASN A 80 -12.90 10.54 -9.11
CA ASN A 80 -13.40 10.36 -10.48
C ASN A 80 -12.25 10.48 -11.51
N TYR A 81 -12.43 9.83 -12.66
CA TYR A 81 -11.47 9.94 -13.75
C TYR A 81 -11.42 11.38 -14.28
N ASN A 82 -10.22 11.94 -14.39
CA ASN A 82 -10.03 13.28 -14.96
C ASN A 82 -9.23 13.20 -16.27
N THR A 83 -9.91 13.40 -17.40
CA THR A 83 -9.27 13.39 -18.74
C THR A 83 -8.20 14.46 -18.92
N ASN A 84 -8.25 15.53 -18.14
CA ASN A 84 -7.34 16.68 -18.27
C ASN A 84 -6.13 16.59 -17.33
N ASN A 85 -6.14 15.70 -16.35
CA ASN A 85 -5.11 15.62 -15.32
C ASN A 85 -4.93 14.20 -14.79
N SER A 86 -3.70 13.66 -14.83
CA SER A 86 -3.35 12.34 -14.28
C SER A 86 -2.98 12.39 -12.79
N ASN A 87 -3.53 13.36 -12.04
CA ASN A 87 -3.27 13.55 -10.62
C ASN A 87 -4.57 13.38 -9.83
N MET A 88 -4.43 12.93 -8.57
CA MET A 88 -5.52 13.01 -7.59
C MET A 88 -5.89 14.47 -7.38
N LEU A 89 -7.16 14.74 -7.10
CA LEU A 89 -7.59 16.05 -6.62
C LEU A 89 -6.92 16.38 -5.28
N THR A 90 -6.58 17.65 -5.09
CA THR A 90 -6.17 18.15 -3.77
C THR A 90 -7.42 18.44 -2.95
N GLY A 91 -7.41 18.08 -1.67
CA GLY A 91 -8.57 18.26 -0.79
C GLY A 91 -8.79 17.09 0.13
N ASP A 92 -10.02 16.99 0.64
CA ASP A 92 -10.40 16.03 1.65
C ASP A 92 -10.96 14.76 1.03
N TYR A 93 -10.45 13.60 1.46
CA TYR A 93 -10.97 12.28 1.14
C TYR A 93 -11.41 11.63 2.43
N ASN A 94 -12.58 11.01 2.46
CA ASN A 94 -13.12 10.42 3.67
C ASN A 94 -13.73 9.04 3.41
N PHE A 95 -13.63 8.15 4.39
CA PHE A 95 -14.22 6.81 4.33
C PHE A 95 -15.75 6.85 4.22
N GLU A 96 -16.40 7.82 4.86
CA GLU A 96 -17.86 7.98 4.82
C GLU A 96 -18.42 8.23 3.41
N ASN A 97 -17.57 8.70 2.49
CA ASN A 97 -17.91 8.93 1.09
C ASN A 97 -17.98 7.64 0.24
N ILE A 98 -17.89 6.45 0.84
CA ILE A 98 -17.93 5.18 0.12
C ILE A 98 -19.15 5.07 -0.82
N ASN A 99 -20.28 5.63 -0.39
CA ASN A 99 -21.55 5.60 -1.13
C ASN A 99 -21.64 6.67 -2.23
N THR A 100 -20.89 7.78 -2.11
CA THR A 100 -20.90 8.89 -3.08
C THR A 100 -19.75 8.79 -4.07
N SER A 101 -18.72 7.99 -3.77
CA SER A 101 -17.67 7.56 -4.68
C SER A 101 -16.83 8.68 -5.32
N THR A 102 -16.98 9.91 -4.83
CA THR A 102 -16.43 11.12 -5.45
C THR A 102 -15.05 11.47 -4.91
N ASP A 103 -14.84 11.35 -3.59
CA ASP A 103 -13.55 11.52 -2.92
C ASP A 103 -13.50 10.62 -1.67
N TYR A 104 -13.06 9.37 -1.87
CA TYR A 104 -13.10 8.31 -0.86
C TYR A 104 -11.69 7.85 -0.47
N SER A 105 -11.53 7.47 0.80
CA SER A 105 -10.27 6.96 1.33
C SER A 105 -10.42 5.62 2.06
N GLU A 106 -9.38 4.79 1.97
CA GLU A 106 -9.22 3.58 2.79
C GLU A 106 -7.87 3.58 3.47
N PHE A 107 -7.83 3.03 4.68
CA PHE A 107 -6.60 2.74 5.39
C PHE A 107 -6.69 1.34 5.98
N PHE A 108 -5.73 0.48 5.68
CA PHE A 108 -5.58 -0.82 6.32
C PHE A 108 -4.21 -0.94 6.96
N ILE A 109 -4.16 -1.63 8.10
CA ILE A 109 -2.94 -1.97 8.81
C ILE A 109 -2.86 -3.48 9.01
N TYR A 110 -1.71 -4.05 8.70
CA TYR A 110 -1.40 -5.45 8.95
C TYR A 110 -0.30 -5.51 9.98
N GLN A 111 -0.50 -6.30 11.04
CA GLN A 111 0.50 -6.50 12.09
C GLN A 111 1.32 -7.76 11.79
N LYS A 112 2.63 -7.69 12.05
CA LYS A 112 3.54 -8.83 11.89
C LYS A 112 3.47 -9.73 13.11
N ILE A 113 2.88 -10.92 12.94
CA ILE A 113 2.76 -11.94 13.98
C ILE A 113 3.37 -13.24 13.46
N SER A 114 4.29 -13.83 14.24
CA SER A 114 5.03 -15.04 13.85
C SER A 114 5.73 -14.92 12.48
N GLY A 115 6.19 -13.70 12.16
CA GLY A 115 6.90 -13.40 10.91
C GLY A 115 6.01 -13.10 9.71
N GLN A 116 4.68 -13.19 9.83
CA GLN A 116 3.72 -12.93 8.75
C GLN A 116 2.86 -11.70 9.04
N PHE A 117 2.53 -10.93 8.01
CA PHE A 117 1.59 -9.82 8.13
C PHE A 117 0.15 -10.33 8.08
N GLN A 118 -0.62 -9.97 9.11
CA GLN A 118 -2.00 -10.41 9.27
C GLN A 118 -2.91 -9.19 9.50
N LEU A 119 -4.10 -9.25 8.90
CA LEU A 119 -5.12 -8.21 9.04
C LEU A 119 -6.05 -8.57 10.19
N TYR A 120 -6.05 -7.75 11.24
CA TYR A 120 -6.95 -7.90 12.38
C TYR A 120 -7.92 -6.74 12.55
N HIS A 121 -7.64 -5.60 11.91
CA HIS A 121 -8.38 -4.36 12.07
C HIS A 121 -8.97 -3.92 10.75
N PHE A 122 -10.23 -3.49 10.79
CA PHE A 122 -10.96 -2.98 9.64
C PHE A 122 -11.25 -1.49 9.83
N PRO A 123 -11.20 -0.69 8.75
CA PRO A 123 -11.44 0.72 8.84
C PRO A 123 -12.89 1.00 9.22
N GLU A 124 -13.08 1.71 10.32
CA GLU A 124 -14.36 2.30 10.71
C GLU A 124 -14.43 3.76 10.24
N SER A 125 -13.28 4.46 10.26
CA SER A 125 -13.12 5.74 9.58
C SER A 125 -11.69 5.92 9.07
N SER A 126 -11.57 6.71 8.01
CA SER A 126 -10.30 7.31 7.60
C SER A 126 -10.58 8.67 6.96
N ALA A 127 -9.69 9.61 7.19
CA ALA A 127 -9.76 10.95 6.63
C ALA A 127 -8.37 11.37 6.16
N TYR A 128 -8.26 11.81 4.92
CA TYR A 128 -7.03 12.29 4.32
C TYR A 128 -7.22 13.71 3.83
N ASN A 129 -6.20 14.55 4.00
CA ASN A 129 -6.10 15.86 3.37
C ASN A 129 -4.91 15.84 2.41
N VAL A 130 -5.20 15.76 1.11
CA VAL A 130 -4.19 15.80 0.04
C VAL A 130 -3.82 17.26 -0.22
N SER A 131 -2.62 17.63 0.23
CA SER A 131 -2.10 19.00 0.08
C SER A 131 -1.41 19.23 -1.25
N PHE A 132 -0.97 18.16 -1.92
CA PHE A 132 -0.20 18.23 -3.14
C PHE A 132 -0.31 16.94 -3.95
N CYS A 133 -0.66 17.04 -5.23
CA CYS A 133 -0.54 15.94 -6.17
C CYS A 133 -0.17 16.48 -7.56
N ASN A 134 1.10 16.36 -7.95
CA ASN A 134 1.57 16.73 -9.28
C ASN A 134 2.85 15.98 -9.66
N ASN A 135 3.17 15.93 -10.96
CA ASN A 135 4.43 15.35 -11.46
C ASN A 135 4.71 13.97 -10.87
N ASN A 136 3.67 13.12 -10.80
CA ASN A 136 3.75 11.78 -10.24
C ASN A 136 4.23 11.73 -8.78
N LYS A 137 3.91 12.77 -8.01
CA LYS A 137 4.22 12.88 -6.58
C LYS A 137 3.01 13.34 -5.79
N ILE A 138 2.87 12.83 -4.58
CA ILE A 138 1.76 13.18 -3.68
C ILE A 138 2.25 13.48 -2.25
N SER A 139 1.56 14.40 -1.57
CA SER A 139 1.69 14.63 -0.14
C SER A 139 0.31 14.72 0.51
N ALA A 140 0.15 14.10 1.67
CA ALA A 140 -1.07 14.20 2.45
C ALA A 140 -0.81 14.03 3.95
N THR A 141 -1.74 14.52 4.75
CA THR A 141 -1.91 14.12 6.15
C THR A 141 -3.15 13.24 6.27
N PHE A 142 -3.20 12.37 7.27
CA PHE A 142 -4.34 11.48 7.48
C PHE A 142 -4.54 11.07 8.94
N THR A 143 -5.79 10.71 9.24
CA THR A 143 -6.19 10.03 10.47
C THR A 143 -6.98 8.78 10.11
N ALA A 144 -7.01 7.81 11.01
CA ALA A 144 -7.82 6.61 10.86
C ALA A 144 -8.20 6.04 12.22
N TYR A 145 -9.36 5.40 12.27
CA TYR A 145 -9.82 4.66 13.42
C TYR A 145 -10.27 3.29 12.92
N LEU A 146 -9.67 2.23 13.46
CA LEU A 146 -9.90 0.86 13.05
C LEU A 146 -10.24 -0.01 14.26
N GLU A 147 -11.16 -0.94 14.05
CA GLU A 147 -11.60 -1.89 15.07
C GLU A 147 -11.31 -3.33 14.64
N SER A 148 -11.03 -4.17 15.63
CA SER A 148 -10.93 -5.61 15.43
C SER A 148 -12.31 -6.26 15.48
N ILE A 149 -12.56 -7.24 14.61
CA ILE A 149 -13.80 -8.03 14.62
C ILE A 149 -14.00 -8.83 15.90
N GLU A 150 -12.94 -9.02 16.69
CA GLU A 150 -12.97 -9.80 17.93
C GLU A 150 -13.69 -9.06 19.06
N GLY A 151 -13.80 -7.72 19.00
CA GLY A 151 -14.50 -6.92 20.00
C GLY A 151 -13.74 -6.70 21.33
N GLU A 152 -12.52 -7.23 21.45
CA GLU A 152 -11.68 -7.11 22.64
C GLU A 152 -10.18 -7.23 22.28
N ASP A 153 -9.31 -6.86 23.23
CA ASP A 153 -7.87 -7.07 23.10
C ASP A 153 -7.57 -8.57 23.10
N ILE A 154 -6.86 -9.06 22.09
CA ILE A 154 -6.46 -10.48 22.01
C ILE A 154 -4.94 -10.63 22.02
N THR A 155 -4.46 -11.82 22.37
CA THR A 155 -3.04 -12.18 22.24
C THR A 155 -2.90 -13.30 21.23
N VAL A 156 -2.12 -13.05 20.18
CA VAL A 156 -1.81 -14.04 19.14
C VAL A 156 -0.31 -14.30 19.17
N ASP A 157 0.08 -15.55 19.42
CA ASP A 157 1.49 -15.96 19.50
C ASP A 157 2.35 -15.09 20.45
N GLY A 158 1.75 -14.62 21.55
CA GLY A 158 2.41 -13.76 22.55
C GLY A 158 2.50 -12.27 22.18
N VAL A 159 1.90 -11.86 21.06
CA VAL A 159 1.77 -10.45 20.64
C VAL A 159 0.39 -9.94 21.00
N LEU A 160 0.33 -8.81 21.72
CA LEU A 160 -0.92 -8.11 21.98
C LEU A 160 -1.43 -7.45 20.69
N VAL A 161 -2.66 -7.77 20.33
CA VAL A 161 -3.43 -7.13 19.27
C VAL A 161 -4.54 -6.33 19.97
N PRO A 162 -4.44 -4.99 20.04
CA PRO A 162 -5.45 -4.20 20.71
C PRO A 162 -6.78 -4.28 19.96
N PHE A 163 -7.90 -4.10 20.64
CA PHE A 163 -9.22 -4.00 20.00
C PHE A 163 -9.27 -2.83 19.02
N ILE A 164 -8.68 -1.70 19.42
CA ILE A 164 -8.72 -0.44 18.67
C ILE A 164 -7.31 -0.04 18.22
N ILE A 165 -7.23 0.42 16.97
CA ILE A 165 -6.10 1.18 16.45
C ILE A 165 -6.58 2.58 16.06
N GLU A 166 -6.05 3.57 16.76
CA GLU A 166 -6.23 4.98 16.45
C GLU A 166 -4.97 5.58 15.85
N ILE A 167 -5.13 6.25 14.72
CA ILE A 167 -4.09 7.02 14.04
C ILE A 167 -4.47 8.49 14.06
N THR A 168 -3.70 9.28 14.80
CA THR A 168 -4.01 10.70 15.05
C THR A 168 -3.12 11.70 14.30
N ASP A 169 -2.03 11.23 13.70
CA ASP A 169 -1.00 12.12 13.11
C ASP A 169 -0.25 11.39 11.98
N GLY A 170 -0.99 10.93 10.97
CA GLY A 170 -0.44 10.30 9.78
C GLY A 170 0.00 11.34 8.75
N GLN A 171 1.14 11.15 8.11
CA GLN A 171 1.62 11.99 7.04
C GLN A 171 2.57 11.27 6.08
N PHE A 172 2.56 11.71 4.83
CA PHE A 172 3.56 11.38 3.84
C PHE A 172 3.83 12.58 2.93
N THR A 173 5.06 12.70 2.44
CA THR A 173 5.50 13.88 1.68
C THR A 173 6.26 13.46 0.43
N ASN A 174 5.85 14.02 -0.71
CA ASN A 174 6.47 13.81 -2.01
C ASN A 174 6.64 12.33 -2.38
N ILE A 175 5.65 11.49 -2.04
CA ILE A 175 5.65 10.10 -2.43
C ILE A 175 5.50 10.00 -3.94
N SER A 176 6.52 9.48 -4.61
CA SER A 176 6.55 9.26 -6.04
C SER A 176 5.76 8.00 -6.38
N TYR A 177 4.91 8.06 -7.40
CA TYR A 177 4.07 6.95 -7.85
C TYR A 177 4.12 6.77 -9.37
N THR A 178 3.77 5.59 -9.87
CA THR A 178 3.60 5.37 -11.32
C THR A 178 2.13 5.49 -11.71
N VAL A 179 1.83 5.86 -12.95
CA VAL A 179 0.45 5.93 -13.48
C VAL A 179 0.24 4.78 -14.46
N ASN A 180 -0.85 4.03 -14.29
CA ASN A 180 -1.28 2.95 -15.17
C ASN A 180 -2.68 3.29 -15.72
N GLU A 181 -2.83 3.30 -17.04
CA GLU A 181 -4.15 3.36 -17.69
C GLU A 181 -4.70 1.93 -17.87
N LEU A 182 -5.98 1.73 -17.54
CA LEU A 182 -6.68 0.45 -17.59
C LEU A 182 -7.81 0.46 -18.63
#